data_AF-A0A6P2ASC7-F1
#
_entry.id   AF-A0A6P2ASC7-F1
#
_cell.length_a   1.000
_cell.length_b   1.000
_cell.length_c   1.000
_cell.angle_alpha   90.00
_cell.angle_beta   90.00
_cell.angle_gamma   90.00
#
_symmetry.space_group_name_H-M   'P 1'
#
loop_
_entity.id
_entity.type
_entity.pdbx_description
1 polymer ?
#
loop_
_entity_poly.entity_id
_entity_poly.type
_entity_poly.pdbx_seq_one_letter_code
_entity_poly.pdbx_strand_id
1 'polypeptide(L)'
;MNQRHLQIYIGALLVALLTSVASAQNVQIRLSDGSTWRGEIGQNIEVTYMERGVERSMRGTLQTVKNLYIIVDGKLDLQQQRKVIPRGDLRSIKTVTEEARDRDSRERESTRPRDRQQQPAEDYDGPGVIVLPLTGPVGVNIRHQEIEAVGKKADELGPGQTIILDIQTGGGLVTEMEQIARVIQDIKRRHRVIAWIREAISAGCATAIQCEEIYFRTMGTAGSMTAFAGGVAWQGAELQMWMRRAGEWMQEGGRDPRIAHAMIHAPVELSYDKNYETGEVTFYSDLRGEYILSRAGDNLTFTSDQAVHSGFANGIADTKEELAELLDMPKWHEVTDYGRRIHAEYIQLVERAEADLDIRLQRLQLQYEGSGTGDQRVVLQLRLQNLRAIRRWCDRAPNVTQARNLSPEALDEAIRELERQIRRMQQ
;
A
#
# COMPACT_ATOMS: atom_id res chain seq x y z
N MET A 1 31.48 51.57 34.71
CA MET A 1 31.02 52.87 35.26
C MET A 1 30.44 53.69 34.10
N ASN A 2 29.22 54.21 34.27
CA ASN A 2 28.45 55.17 33.44
C ASN A 2 28.03 54.73 32.01
N GLN A 3 26.74 54.48 31.74
CA GLN A 3 25.56 55.37 31.61
C GLN A 3 25.46 56.11 30.25
N ARG A 4 24.41 55.70 29.51
CA ARG A 4 23.46 56.48 28.68
C ARG A 4 24.03 57.42 27.62
N HIS A 5 23.67 57.17 26.35
CA HIS A 5 23.00 58.19 25.54
C HIS A 5 22.02 57.56 24.53
N LEU A 6 20.82 58.13 24.57
CA LEU A 6 19.65 57.93 23.73
C LEU A 6 19.83 58.73 22.43
N GLN A 7 19.69 58.11 21.25
CA GLN A 7 19.20 58.84 20.07
C GLN A 7 18.27 57.97 19.23
N ILE A 8 17.10 58.55 19.02
CA ILE A 8 15.96 58.13 18.22
C ILE A 8 16.31 58.33 16.75
N TYR A 9 16.14 57.30 15.92
CA TYR A 9 15.87 57.48 14.50
C TYR A 9 14.65 56.65 14.11
N ILE A 10 13.59 57.39 13.79
CA ILE A 10 12.34 56.96 13.19
C ILE A 10 12.56 56.89 11.67
N GLY A 11 12.01 55.85 11.05
CA GLY A 11 11.43 55.97 9.71
C GLY A 11 12.23 55.36 8.56
N ALA A 12 11.94 54.10 8.25
CA ALA A 12 11.53 53.64 6.92
C ALA A 12 11.29 52.12 6.97
N LEU A 13 10.20 51.70 7.64
CA LEU A 13 9.71 50.34 7.49
C LEU A 13 8.97 50.27 6.14
N LEU A 14 9.67 49.78 5.12
CA LEU A 14 9.07 49.36 3.87
C LEU A 14 8.09 48.22 4.21
N VAL A 15 6.80 48.55 4.21
CA VAL A 15 5.72 47.56 4.22
C VAL A 15 5.75 46.87 2.87
N ALA A 16 6.56 45.82 2.76
CA ALA A 16 6.30 44.79 1.76
C ALA A 16 5.06 44.05 2.24
N LEU A 17 3.91 44.36 1.63
CA LEU A 17 2.73 43.51 1.65
C LEU A 17 3.13 42.16 1.04
N LEU A 18 3.63 41.26 1.88
CA LEU A 18 3.55 39.83 1.63
C LEU A 18 2.07 39.46 1.76
N THR A 19 1.33 39.60 0.68
CA THR A 19 0.15 38.76 0.47
C THR A 19 0.67 37.34 0.42
N SER A 20 0.69 36.65 1.56
CA SER A 20 0.83 35.20 1.56
C SER A 20 -0.36 34.66 0.78
N VAL A 21 -0.13 34.30 -0.47
CA VAL A 21 -1.01 33.36 -1.15
C VAL A 21 -0.89 32.09 -0.32
N ALA A 22 -1.85 31.87 0.59
CA ALA A 22 -1.99 30.61 1.28
C ALA A 22 -2.15 29.57 0.17
N SER A 23 -1.11 28.77 -0.05
CA SER A 23 -1.18 27.67 -1.00
C SER A 23 -2.32 26.76 -0.54
N ALA A 24 -3.40 26.74 -1.30
CA ALA A 24 -4.55 25.90 -1.02
C ALA A 24 -4.10 24.45 -1.14
N GLN A 25 -4.02 23.76 -0.01
CA GLN A 25 -3.55 22.39 0.01
C GLN A 25 -4.69 21.49 -0.48
N ASN A 26 -4.54 20.98 -1.70
CA ASN A 26 -5.44 19.98 -2.27
C ASN A 26 -5.45 18.73 -1.40
N VAL A 27 -6.65 18.24 -1.10
CA VAL A 27 -6.90 17.09 -0.23
C VAL A 27 -7.93 16.15 -0.87
N GLN A 28 -7.71 14.85 -0.66
CA GLN A 28 -8.58 13.79 -1.12
C GLN A 28 -9.19 13.07 0.09
N ILE A 29 -10.52 13.06 0.17
CA ILE A 29 -11.27 12.43 1.25
C ILE A 29 -12.08 11.25 0.74
N ARG A 30 -11.68 10.02 1.10
CA ARG A 30 -12.50 8.83 0.91
C ARG A 30 -13.64 8.79 1.92
N LEU A 31 -14.85 8.52 1.45
CA LEU A 31 -16.09 8.40 2.19
C LEU A 31 -16.37 6.94 2.57
N SER A 32 -17.28 6.75 3.53
CA SER A 32 -17.64 5.43 4.04
C SER A 32 -18.34 4.52 3.02
N ASP A 33 -18.91 5.08 1.96
CA ASP A 33 -19.47 4.35 0.81
C ASP A 33 -18.41 3.99 -0.25
N GLY A 34 -17.14 4.32 0.01
CA GLY A 34 -16.02 4.08 -0.89
C GLY A 34 -15.81 5.17 -1.95
N SER A 35 -16.74 6.12 -2.09
CA SER A 35 -16.56 7.27 -2.97
C SER A 35 -15.48 8.21 -2.44
N THR A 36 -15.02 9.13 -3.30
CA THR A 36 -13.94 10.06 -2.96
C THR A 36 -14.37 11.47 -3.30
N TRP A 37 -14.24 12.37 -2.34
CA TRP A 37 -14.31 13.80 -2.56
C TRP A 37 -12.91 14.41 -2.68
N ARG A 38 -12.78 15.41 -3.54
CA ARG A 38 -11.55 16.17 -3.75
C ARG A 38 -11.87 17.65 -3.54
N GLY A 39 -11.01 18.34 -2.81
CA GLY A 39 -11.16 19.77 -2.53
C GLY A 39 -9.93 20.32 -1.82
N GLU A 40 -10.08 21.47 -1.16
CA GLU A 40 -8.96 22.22 -0.59
C GLU A 40 -9.14 22.46 0.91
N ILE A 41 -8.04 22.48 1.67
CA ILE A 41 -8.06 23.02 3.04
C ILE A 41 -8.40 24.52 2.96
N GLY A 42 -9.38 24.95 3.76
CA GLY A 42 -9.96 26.29 3.71
C GLY A 42 -11.25 26.39 2.90
N GLN A 43 -11.69 25.31 2.22
CA GLN A 43 -12.91 25.31 1.41
C GLN A 43 -14.18 25.18 2.27
N ASN A 44 -15.24 25.87 1.86
CA ASN A 44 -16.57 25.73 2.47
C ASN A 44 -17.24 24.44 1.99
N ILE A 45 -17.63 23.63 2.97
CA ILE A 45 -18.20 22.31 2.75
C ILE A 45 -19.46 22.10 3.57
N GLU A 46 -20.34 21.25 3.05
CA GLU A 46 -21.45 20.64 3.76
C GLU A 46 -21.10 19.18 4.01
N VAL A 47 -21.04 18.78 5.27
CA VAL A 47 -20.68 17.41 5.67
C VAL A 47 -21.84 16.75 6.39
N THR A 48 -22.08 15.49 6.06
CA THR A 48 -23.03 14.61 6.75
C THR A 48 -22.25 13.47 7.39
N TYR A 49 -22.49 13.21 8.66
CA TYR A 49 -21.76 12.23 9.45
C TYR A 49 -22.63 11.57 10.51
N MET A 50 -22.22 10.38 10.94
CA MET A 50 -22.86 9.65 12.04
C MET A 50 -22.31 10.10 13.38
N GLU A 51 -23.19 10.48 14.30
CA GLU A 51 -22.80 10.77 15.68
C GLU A 51 -23.74 10.07 16.64
N ARG A 52 -23.19 9.16 17.47
CA ARG A 52 -23.96 8.36 18.44
C ARG A 52 -25.15 7.62 17.81
N GLY A 53 -25.00 7.16 16.56
CA GLY A 53 -26.05 6.46 15.81
C GLY A 53 -27.08 7.35 15.13
N VAL A 54 -26.96 8.68 15.21
CA VAL A 54 -27.83 9.64 14.53
C VAL A 54 -27.05 10.35 13.42
N GLU A 55 -27.61 10.39 12.22
CA GLU A 55 -27.04 11.16 11.12
C GLU A 55 -27.23 12.66 11.37
N ARG A 56 -26.13 13.42 11.34
CA ARG A 56 -26.12 14.87 11.48
C ARG A 56 -25.45 15.50 10.27
N SER A 57 -25.85 16.72 9.95
CA SER A 57 -25.21 17.53 8.91
C SER A 57 -24.77 18.88 9.46
N MET A 58 -23.65 19.41 8.99
CA MET A 58 -23.20 20.76 9.31
C MET A 58 -22.52 21.42 8.12
N ARG A 59 -22.60 22.76 8.07
CA ARG A 59 -21.88 23.58 7.10
C ARG A 59 -20.76 24.33 7.79
N GLY A 60 -19.59 24.33 7.17
CA GLY A 60 -18.42 25.00 7.72
C GLY A 60 -17.22 24.93 6.79
N THR A 61 -16.11 25.48 7.28
CA THR A 61 -14.85 25.52 6.56
C THR A 61 -13.99 24.33 6.95
N LEU A 62 -13.45 23.62 5.96
CA LEU A 62 -12.53 22.50 6.18
C LEU A 62 -11.18 23.03 6.69
N GLN A 63 -10.81 22.72 7.93
CA GLN A 63 -9.57 23.22 8.53
C GLN A 63 -8.45 22.20 8.48
N THR A 64 -8.77 20.93 8.69
CA THR A 64 -7.76 19.87 8.78
C THR A 64 -8.27 18.58 8.15
N VAL A 65 -7.40 17.92 7.39
CA VAL A 65 -7.58 16.54 6.95
C VAL A 65 -6.44 15.70 7.51
N LYS A 66 -6.77 14.70 8.34
CA LYS A 66 -5.83 13.68 8.84
C LYS A 66 -6.29 12.29 8.39
N ASN A 67 -5.42 11.30 8.53
CA ASN A 67 -5.71 9.92 8.12
C ASN A 67 -6.99 9.37 8.78
N LEU A 68 -7.28 9.73 10.03
CA LEU A 68 -8.41 9.18 10.80
C LEU A 68 -9.62 10.11 10.93
N TYR A 69 -9.46 11.42 10.75
CA TYR A 69 -10.54 12.39 10.94
C TYR A 69 -10.34 13.66 10.11
N ILE A 70 -11.41 14.42 9.97
CA ILE A 70 -11.38 15.80 9.46
C ILE A 70 -11.82 16.77 10.57
N ILE A 71 -11.40 18.04 10.47
CA ILE A 71 -11.87 19.12 11.35
C ILE A 71 -12.60 20.15 10.51
N VAL A 72 -13.84 20.46 10.92
CA VAL A 72 -14.70 21.46 10.27
C VAL A 72 -15.10 22.52 11.29
N ASP A 73 -14.81 23.78 11.00
CA ASP A 73 -15.24 24.93 11.81
C ASP A 73 -16.50 25.52 11.16
N GLY A 74 -17.64 25.50 11.86
CA GLY A 74 -18.91 25.85 11.25
C GLY A 74 -20.04 26.11 12.24
N LYS A 75 -21.27 26.23 11.72
CA LYS A 75 -22.47 26.36 12.55
C LYS A 75 -23.18 25.03 12.66
N LEU A 76 -23.43 24.59 13.90
CA LEU A 76 -24.29 23.46 14.23
C LEU A 76 -25.37 23.98 15.19
N ASP A 77 -26.64 23.77 14.88
CA ASP A 77 -27.78 24.21 15.71
C ASP A 77 -27.69 25.71 16.11
N LEU A 78 -27.31 26.57 15.16
CA LEU A 78 -27.14 28.03 15.30
C LEU A 78 -25.96 28.50 16.18
N GLN A 79 -25.13 27.59 16.70
CA GLN A 79 -23.91 27.93 17.43
C GLN A 79 -22.64 27.66 16.62
N GLN A 80 -21.65 28.54 16.74
CA GLN A 80 -20.34 28.38 16.11
C GLN A 80 -19.57 27.29 16.88
N GLN A 81 -19.18 26.21 16.21
CA GLN A 81 -18.47 25.10 16.83
C GLN A 81 -17.40 24.52 15.90
N ARG A 82 -16.26 24.16 16.50
CA ARG A 82 -15.23 23.32 15.88
C ARG A 82 -15.60 21.85 16.07
N LYS A 83 -15.75 21.10 14.98
CA LYS A 83 -16.12 19.69 15.00
C LYS A 83 -15.00 18.81 14.46
N VAL A 84 -14.65 17.78 15.23
CA VAL A 84 -13.80 16.67 14.78
C VAL A 84 -14.71 15.54 14.31
N ILE A 85 -14.56 15.13 13.06
CA ILE A 85 -15.41 14.10 12.43
C ILE A 85 -14.50 12.93 12.02
N PRO A 86 -14.62 11.75 12.67
CA PRO A 86 -13.93 10.55 12.22
C PRO A 86 -14.31 10.20 10.79
N ARG A 87 -13.35 9.76 9.97
CA ARG A 87 -13.63 9.46 8.55
C ARG A 87 -14.59 8.28 8.38
N GLY A 88 -14.55 7.31 9.31
CA GLY A 88 -15.48 6.18 9.34
C GLY A 88 -16.93 6.60 9.54
N ASP A 89 -17.16 7.76 10.17
CA ASP A 89 -18.48 8.32 10.40
C ASP A 89 -18.93 9.25 9.27
N LEU A 90 -18.04 9.62 8.35
CA LEU A 90 -18.33 10.55 7.26
C LEU A 90 -19.15 9.86 6.16
N ARG A 91 -20.38 10.33 5.96
CA ARG A 91 -21.34 9.82 4.97
C ARG A 91 -21.28 10.57 3.66
N SER A 92 -21.24 11.90 3.73
CA SER A 92 -21.06 12.72 2.53
C SER A 92 -20.34 14.02 2.84
N ILE A 93 -19.69 14.57 1.82
CA ILE A 93 -19.09 15.89 1.82
C ILE A 93 -19.37 16.52 0.46
N LYS A 94 -19.81 17.77 0.46
CA LYS A 94 -20.10 18.55 -0.74
C LYS A 94 -19.44 19.91 -0.61
N THR A 95 -18.87 20.39 -1.70
CA THR A 95 -18.40 21.78 -1.78
C THR A 95 -19.61 22.69 -1.86
N VAL A 96 -19.67 23.70 -0.99
CA VAL A 96 -20.70 24.74 -1.05
C VAL A 96 -20.13 25.91 -1.85
N THR A 97 -20.50 25.99 -3.12
CA THR A 97 -20.39 27.21 -3.92
C THR A 97 -21.59 28.10 -3.61
N GLU A 98 -21.40 29.40 -3.43
CA GLU A 98 -22.48 30.36 -3.09
C GLU A 98 -23.56 30.52 -4.18
N GLU A 99 -23.50 29.78 -5.27
CA GLU A 99 -24.50 29.78 -6.33
C GLU A 99 -25.27 28.46 -6.36
N ALA A 100 -26.39 28.44 -5.64
CA ALA A 100 -27.66 27.84 -6.04
C ALA A 100 -28.64 27.89 -4.86
N ARG A 101 -29.39 29.00 -4.76
CA ARG A 101 -30.73 28.97 -4.17
C ARG A 101 -31.66 28.27 -5.17
N ASP A 102 -32.62 27.55 -4.62
CA ASP A 102 -33.72 26.85 -5.31
C ASP A 102 -33.36 25.66 -6.20
N ARG A 103 -33.49 24.46 -5.62
CA ARG A 103 -34.48 23.46 -6.07
C ARG A 103 -34.58 22.35 -5.04
N ASP A 104 -35.50 22.56 -4.12
CA ASP A 104 -36.04 21.51 -3.27
C ASP A 104 -37.01 20.63 -4.06
N SER A 105 -37.15 19.39 -3.60
CA SER A 105 -38.27 18.46 -3.76
C SER A 105 -38.44 17.68 -5.07
N ARG A 106 -38.60 16.35 -4.87
CA ARG A 106 -38.90 15.24 -5.82
C ARG A 106 -37.62 14.63 -6.42
N GLU A 107 -37.21 13.40 -6.13
CA GLU A 107 -37.94 12.17 -5.82
C GLU A 107 -37.19 11.35 -4.76
N ARG A 108 -37.89 10.98 -3.69
CA ARG A 108 -37.55 9.79 -2.91
C ARG A 108 -38.37 8.65 -3.51
N GLU A 109 -37.73 7.76 -4.25
CA GLU A 109 -38.31 6.43 -4.48
C GLU A 109 -37.24 5.35 -4.35
N SER A 110 -37.30 4.70 -3.18
CA SER A 110 -37.05 3.27 -2.95
C SER A 110 -36.48 2.46 -4.11
N THR A 111 -35.19 2.12 -4.03
CA THR A 111 -34.69 0.84 -4.57
C THR A 111 -33.77 0.18 -3.55
N ARG A 112 -34.22 -0.95 -2.99
CA ARG A 112 -33.38 -1.93 -2.29
C ARG A 112 -32.21 -2.36 -3.20
N PRO A 113 -31.05 -2.77 -2.66
CA PRO A 113 -29.99 -3.33 -3.49
C PRO A 113 -30.51 -4.63 -4.10
N ARG A 114 -30.65 -4.66 -5.43
CA ARG A 114 -30.70 -5.91 -6.17
C ARG A 114 -29.30 -6.50 -6.14
N ASP A 115 -29.21 -7.78 -5.79
CA ASP A 115 -28.07 -8.62 -6.10
C ASP A 115 -27.58 -8.31 -7.52
N ARG A 116 -26.35 -7.81 -7.63
CA ARG A 116 -25.65 -7.84 -8.91
C ARG A 116 -25.35 -9.30 -9.19
N GLN A 117 -26.29 -9.94 -9.88
CA GLN A 117 -25.98 -11.15 -10.65
C GLN A 117 -24.80 -10.80 -11.56
N GLN A 118 -23.71 -11.55 -11.42
CA GLN A 118 -22.64 -11.63 -12.42
C GLN A 118 -23.33 -11.79 -13.78
N GLN A 119 -23.02 -10.90 -14.72
CA GLN A 119 -23.42 -11.11 -16.11
C GLN A 119 -22.86 -12.48 -16.55
N PRO A 120 -23.63 -13.28 -17.32
CA PRO A 120 -23.13 -14.55 -17.82
C PRO A 120 -21.85 -14.28 -18.63
N ALA A 121 -20.82 -15.10 -18.41
CA ALA A 121 -19.68 -15.15 -19.31
C ALA A 121 -20.21 -15.41 -20.72
N GLU A 122 -20.00 -14.47 -21.64
CA GLU A 122 -20.10 -14.78 -23.07
C GLU A 122 -19.13 -15.93 -23.36
N ASP A 123 -19.56 -16.96 -24.11
CA ASP A 123 -18.76 -18.15 -24.46
C ASP A 123 -17.45 -17.72 -25.14
N TYR A 124 -16.39 -17.63 -24.35
CA TYR A 124 -15.03 -17.50 -24.80
C TYR A 124 -14.34 -18.85 -24.56
N ASP A 125 -14.02 -19.56 -25.63
CA ASP A 125 -13.43 -20.90 -25.61
C ASP A 125 -11.89 -20.88 -25.42
N GLY A 126 -11.33 -19.70 -25.08
CA GLY A 126 -9.90 -19.52 -24.87
C GLY A 126 -9.52 -19.43 -23.38
N PRO A 127 -8.22 -19.53 -23.05
CA PRO A 127 -7.75 -19.33 -21.68
C PRO A 127 -8.10 -17.94 -21.15
N GLY A 128 -8.61 -17.88 -19.93
CA GLY A 128 -9.05 -16.66 -19.29
C GLY A 128 -7.98 -15.94 -18.49
N VAL A 129 -8.36 -14.77 -17.98
CA VAL A 129 -7.54 -13.93 -17.12
C VAL A 129 -7.99 -14.03 -15.67
N ILE A 130 -7.04 -14.18 -14.74
CA ILE A 130 -7.27 -14.01 -13.31
C ILE A 130 -6.38 -12.88 -12.81
N VAL A 131 -6.98 -11.89 -12.14
CA VAL A 131 -6.20 -10.79 -11.56
C VAL A 131 -6.07 -10.94 -10.06
N LEU A 132 -4.82 -10.84 -9.61
CA LEU A 132 -4.45 -10.80 -8.21
C LEU A 132 -3.80 -9.45 -7.89
N PRO A 133 -4.50 -8.55 -7.19
CA PRO A 133 -3.88 -7.35 -6.66
C PRO A 133 -2.83 -7.72 -5.61
N LEU A 134 -1.65 -7.12 -5.71
CA LEU A 134 -0.56 -7.27 -4.73
C LEU A 134 -0.23 -5.88 -4.19
N THR A 135 -0.96 -5.45 -3.16
CA THR A 135 -0.84 -4.11 -2.56
C THR A 135 -0.38 -4.16 -1.11
N GLY A 136 0.57 -3.30 -0.75
CA GLY A 136 1.10 -3.17 0.61
C GLY A 136 2.40 -3.96 0.84
N PRO A 137 2.93 -4.00 2.09
CA PRO A 137 4.20 -4.65 2.38
C PRO A 137 4.23 -6.15 2.07
N VAL A 138 5.30 -6.59 1.41
CA VAL A 138 5.59 -8.01 1.19
C VAL A 138 5.87 -8.71 2.53
N GLY A 139 5.21 -9.83 2.78
CA GLY A 139 5.28 -10.55 4.04
C GLY A 139 4.19 -10.19 5.04
N VAL A 140 3.48 -9.06 4.87
CA VAL A 140 2.34 -8.68 5.71
C VAL A 140 1.05 -8.71 4.89
N ASN A 141 0.98 -7.90 3.84
CA ASN A 141 -0.21 -7.77 3.00
C ASN A 141 -0.13 -8.67 1.77
N ILE A 142 1.07 -8.79 1.19
CA ILE A 142 1.36 -9.66 0.04
C ILE A 142 2.03 -10.93 0.52
N ARG A 143 1.49 -12.09 0.14
CA ARG A 143 2.03 -13.38 0.56
C ARG A 143 1.98 -14.45 -0.53
N HIS A 144 2.85 -15.45 -0.43
CA HIS A 144 2.88 -16.59 -1.35
C HIS A 144 1.57 -17.37 -1.36
N GLN A 145 0.82 -17.42 -0.25
CA GLN A 145 -0.41 -18.22 -0.17
C GLN A 145 -1.53 -17.70 -1.09
N GLU A 146 -1.66 -16.38 -1.31
CA GLU A 146 -2.69 -15.86 -2.22
C GLU A 146 -2.33 -16.12 -3.68
N ILE A 147 -1.04 -16.05 -4.03
CA ILE A 147 -0.52 -16.41 -5.36
C ILE A 147 -0.72 -17.91 -5.61
N GLU A 148 -0.40 -18.75 -4.62
CA GLU A 148 -0.60 -20.21 -4.69
C GLU A 148 -2.09 -20.55 -4.84
N ALA A 149 -2.96 -19.88 -4.10
CA ALA A 149 -4.41 -20.06 -4.20
C ALA A 149 -4.95 -19.66 -5.58
N VAL A 150 -4.43 -18.59 -6.17
CA VAL A 150 -4.76 -18.20 -7.55
C VAL A 150 -4.23 -19.21 -8.57
N GLY A 151 -3.01 -19.73 -8.38
CA GLY A 151 -2.48 -20.81 -9.21
C GLY A 151 -3.37 -22.06 -9.18
N LYS A 152 -3.76 -22.51 -7.99
CA LYS A 152 -4.73 -23.62 -7.84
C LYS A 152 -6.07 -23.32 -8.49
N LYS A 153 -6.53 -22.07 -8.40
CA LYS A 153 -7.78 -21.68 -9.07
C LYS A 153 -7.64 -21.71 -10.59
N ALA A 154 -6.49 -21.31 -11.12
CA ALA A 154 -6.19 -21.41 -12.54
C ALA A 154 -6.16 -22.87 -13.02
N ASP A 155 -5.61 -23.77 -12.21
CA ASP A 155 -5.57 -25.22 -12.52
C ASP A 155 -6.97 -25.81 -12.69
N GLU A 156 -7.92 -25.42 -11.84
CA GLU A 156 -9.32 -25.86 -11.93
C GLU A 156 -9.99 -25.43 -13.24
N LEU A 157 -9.51 -24.36 -13.88
CA LEU A 157 -10.02 -23.82 -15.14
C LEU A 157 -9.32 -24.40 -16.37
N GLY A 158 -8.29 -25.23 -16.19
CA GLY A 158 -7.49 -25.82 -17.26
C GLY A 158 -6.23 -25.01 -17.58
N PRO A 159 -5.26 -25.61 -18.31
CA PRO A 159 -3.95 -25.00 -18.56
C PRO A 159 -4.03 -23.72 -19.41
N GLY A 160 -2.96 -22.94 -19.38
CA GLY A 160 -2.80 -21.78 -20.26
C GLY A 160 -3.50 -20.50 -19.80
N GLN A 161 -4.17 -20.51 -18.63
CA GLN A 161 -4.72 -19.27 -18.04
C GLN A 161 -3.62 -18.19 -17.91
N THR A 162 -4.03 -16.94 -17.99
CA THR A 162 -3.16 -15.79 -17.73
C THR A 162 -3.44 -15.24 -16.34
N ILE A 163 -2.41 -15.25 -15.48
CA ILE A 163 -2.47 -14.68 -14.15
C ILE A 163 -1.77 -13.33 -14.17
N ILE A 164 -2.51 -12.27 -13.86
CA ILE A 164 -1.99 -10.92 -13.76
C ILE A 164 -1.75 -10.58 -12.30
N LEU A 165 -0.50 -10.33 -11.95
CA LEU A 165 -0.11 -9.75 -10.67
C LEU A 165 -0.16 -8.21 -10.81
N ASP A 166 -1.18 -7.55 -10.24
CA ASP A 166 -1.31 -6.07 -10.24
C ASP A 166 -0.52 -5.51 -9.05
N ILE A 167 0.74 -5.16 -9.27
CA ILE A 167 1.75 -4.91 -8.22
C ILE A 167 1.80 -3.44 -7.82
N GLN A 168 1.62 -3.18 -6.53
CA GLN A 168 1.78 -1.87 -5.90
C GLN A 168 2.40 -2.03 -4.50
N THR A 169 3.73 -2.07 -4.43
CA THR A 169 4.45 -2.28 -3.18
C THR A 169 5.84 -1.66 -3.15
N GLY A 170 6.17 -1.08 -2.00
CA GLY A 170 7.51 -0.62 -1.64
C GLY A 170 8.48 -1.75 -1.28
N GLY A 171 8.02 -3.00 -1.22
CA GLY A 171 8.82 -4.17 -0.83
C GLY A 171 8.45 -4.73 0.55
N GLY A 172 9.37 -5.46 1.15
CA GLY A 172 9.13 -6.13 2.43
C GLY A 172 10.07 -7.32 2.69
N LEU A 173 9.53 -8.38 3.28
CA LEU A 173 10.32 -9.50 3.79
C LEU A 173 10.97 -10.34 2.68
N VAL A 174 12.29 -10.48 2.73
CA VAL A 174 13.08 -11.34 1.83
C VAL A 174 12.66 -12.81 1.92
N THR A 175 12.36 -13.29 3.13
CA THR A 175 11.90 -14.67 3.34
C THR A 175 10.59 -14.95 2.62
N GLU A 176 9.67 -13.98 2.60
CA GLU A 176 8.41 -14.11 1.87
C GLU A 176 8.64 -14.04 0.35
N MET A 177 9.49 -13.14 -0.10
CA MET A 177 9.89 -13.01 -1.51
C MET A 177 10.42 -14.34 -2.06
N GLU A 178 11.22 -15.09 -1.31
CA GLU A 178 11.70 -16.42 -1.73
C GLU A 178 10.58 -17.46 -1.86
N GLN A 179 9.56 -17.42 -1.00
CA GLN A 179 8.38 -18.28 -1.12
C GLN A 179 7.57 -17.91 -2.36
N ILE A 180 7.35 -16.61 -2.58
CA ILE A 180 6.66 -16.08 -3.76
C ILE A 180 7.36 -16.54 -5.04
N ALA A 181 8.69 -16.41 -5.09
CA ALA A 181 9.50 -16.88 -6.22
C ALA A 181 9.25 -18.37 -6.52
N ARG A 182 9.28 -19.23 -5.49
CA ARG A 182 9.01 -20.66 -5.66
C ARG A 182 7.61 -20.94 -6.21
N VAL A 183 6.60 -20.25 -5.70
CA VAL A 183 5.20 -20.41 -6.15
C VAL A 183 5.04 -19.95 -7.60
N ILE A 184 5.58 -18.80 -7.97
CA ILE A 184 5.52 -18.30 -9.35
C ILE A 184 6.19 -19.31 -10.31
N GLN A 185 7.37 -19.81 -9.96
CA GLN A 185 8.09 -20.78 -10.79
C GLN A 185 7.34 -22.11 -10.98
N ASP A 186 6.54 -22.54 -10.01
CA ASP A 186 5.66 -23.69 -10.17
C ASP A 186 4.48 -23.39 -11.12
N ILE A 187 3.83 -22.25 -10.93
CA ILE A 187 2.66 -21.82 -11.72
C ILE A 187 3.03 -21.65 -13.20
N LYS A 188 4.20 -21.06 -13.49
CA LYS A 188 4.71 -20.82 -14.86
C LYS A 188 4.84 -22.08 -15.72
N ARG A 189 4.88 -23.27 -15.09
CA ARG A 189 4.91 -24.54 -15.83
C ARG A 189 3.58 -24.83 -16.54
N ARG A 190 2.50 -24.16 -16.17
CA ARG A 190 1.12 -24.47 -16.57
C ARG A 190 0.33 -23.25 -17.02
N HIS A 191 0.68 -22.06 -16.52
CA HIS A 191 -0.03 -20.81 -16.75
C HIS A 191 0.94 -19.68 -17.04
N ARG A 192 0.49 -18.68 -17.80
CA ARG A 192 1.25 -17.45 -18.06
C ARG A 192 1.14 -16.54 -16.84
N VAL A 193 2.25 -16.02 -16.34
CA VAL A 193 2.28 -15.12 -15.18
C VAL A 193 2.90 -13.79 -15.56
N ILE A 194 2.15 -12.71 -15.34
CA ILE A 194 2.47 -11.37 -15.83
C ILE A 194 2.49 -10.39 -14.67
N ALA A 195 3.53 -9.56 -14.60
CA ALA A 195 3.59 -8.43 -13.68
C ALA A 195 3.00 -7.18 -14.35
N TRP A 196 2.01 -6.55 -13.71
CA TRP A 196 1.46 -5.26 -14.11
C TRP A 196 1.73 -4.23 -13.02
N ILE A 197 2.66 -3.32 -13.28
CA ILE A 197 3.37 -2.57 -12.23
C ILE A 197 2.86 -1.13 -12.12
N ARG A 198 2.34 -0.77 -10.94
CA ARG A 198 2.27 0.61 -10.44
C ARG A 198 3.52 0.99 -9.68
N GLU A 199 3.98 0.11 -8.81
CA GLU A 199 5.16 0.31 -7.98
C GLU A 199 5.66 -1.08 -7.56
N ALA A 200 6.91 -1.40 -7.88
CA ALA A 200 7.53 -2.66 -7.52
C ALA A 200 8.95 -2.40 -7.03
N ILE A 201 9.09 -2.05 -5.75
CA ILE A 201 10.39 -1.75 -5.13
C ILE A 201 10.86 -2.93 -4.27
N SER A 202 12.17 -3.16 -4.22
CA SER A 202 12.79 -4.18 -3.37
C SER A 202 12.19 -5.58 -3.62
N ALA A 203 11.67 -6.24 -2.58
CA ALA A 203 10.99 -7.53 -2.69
C ALA A 203 9.84 -7.54 -3.72
N GLY A 204 9.21 -6.39 -3.98
CA GLY A 204 8.21 -6.23 -5.03
C GLY A 204 8.81 -6.35 -6.44
N CYS A 205 9.94 -5.70 -6.68
CA CYS A 205 10.68 -5.83 -7.94
C CYS A 205 11.14 -7.27 -8.14
N ALA A 206 11.70 -7.88 -7.09
CA ALA A 206 12.14 -9.27 -7.12
C ALA A 206 11.00 -10.25 -7.40
N THR A 207 9.77 -9.92 -6.99
CA THR A 207 8.56 -10.67 -7.37
C THR A 207 8.23 -10.48 -8.84
N ALA A 208 8.27 -9.24 -9.33
CA ALA A 208 7.95 -8.91 -10.72
C ALA A 208 8.88 -9.59 -11.73
N ILE A 209 10.20 -9.61 -11.47
CA ILE A 209 11.19 -10.16 -12.42
C ILE A 209 11.11 -11.68 -12.59
N GLN A 210 10.34 -12.38 -11.73
CA GLN A 210 10.03 -13.80 -11.91
C GLN A 210 9.05 -14.05 -13.05
N CYS A 211 8.23 -13.06 -13.38
CA CYS A 211 7.19 -13.17 -14.39
C CYS A 211 7.82 -13.26 -15.79
N GLU A 212 7.16 -13.97 -16.71
CA GLU A 212 7.61 -14.03 -18.11
C GLU A 212 7.60 -12.64 -18.73
N GLU A 213 6.59 -11.84 -18.38
CA GLU A 213 6.36 -10.53 -18.97
C GLU A 213 6.07 -9.49 -17.90
N ILE A 214 6.54 -8.28 -18.16
CA ILE A 214 6.43 -7.13 -17.26
C ILE A 214 5.84 -5.97 -18.05
N TYR A 215 4.72 -5.45 -17.58
CA TYR A 215 4.07 -4.27 -18.11
C TYR A 215 4.01 -3.20 -17.05
N PHE A 216 4.38 -1.98 -17.40
CA PHE A 216 4.31 -0.84 -16.51
C PHE A 216 2.99 -0.10 -16.71
N ARG A 217 2.53 0.59 -15.68
CA ARG A 217 1.66 1.75 -15.85
C ARG A 217 2.49 2.96 -16.25
N THR A 218 1.88 3.99 -16.82
CA THR A 218 2.61 5.18 -17.32
C THR A 218 3.49 5.81 -16.25
N MET A 219 3.02 5.87 -15.00
CA MET A 219 3.81 6.40 -13.86
C MET A 219 4.43 5.30 -13.00
N GLY A 220 4.58 4.09 -13.56
CA GLY A 220 5.09 2.93 -12.85
C GLY A 220 6.58 3.01 -12.55
N THR A 221 7.00 2.40 -11.44
CA THR A 221 8.42 2.28 -11.07
C THR A 221 8.79 0.87 -10.63
N ALA A 222 10.01 0.42 -10.94
CA ALA A 222 10.54 -0.85 -10.42
C ALA A 222 12.05 -0.83 -10.23
N GLY A 223 12.55 -1.43 -9.16
CA GLY A 223 13.98 -1.58 -8.90
C GLY A 223 14.34 -1.54 -7.41
N SER A 224 15.53 -1.02 -7.09
CA SER A 224 16.04 -0.87 -5.72
C SER A 224 15.93 -2.16 -4.89
N MET A 225 16.60 -3.22 -5.35
CA MET A 225 16.58 -4.57 -4.81
C MET A 225 17.67 -4.87 -3.78
N THR A 226 18.25 -3.86 -3.12
CA THR A 226 19.20 -4.11 -2.03
C THR A 226 18.52 -4.85 -0.89
N ALA A 227 19.11 -5.98 -0.50
CA ALA A 227 18.66 -6.77 0.64
C ALA A 227 19.35 -6.31 1.93
N PHE A 228 18.60 -6.28 3.03
CA PHE A 228 19.10 -5.85 4.33
C PHE A 228 18.80 -6.90 5.41
N ALA A 229 19.72 -7.07 6.34
CA ALA A 229 19.52 -7.81 7.58
C ALA A 229 19.80 -6.86 8.77
N GLY A 230 18.80 -6.64 9.62
CA GLY A 230 18.93 -5.76 10.79
C GLY A 230 19.34 -4.32 10.45
N GLY A 231 18.98 -3.82 9.26
CA GLY A 231 19.34 -2.49 8.77
C GLY A 231 20.71 -2.40 8.09
N VAL A 232 21.46 -3.51 8.02
CA VAL A 232 22.74 -3.59 7.31
C VAL A 232 22.53 -4.25 5.96
N ALA A 233 23.00 -3.62 4.88
CA ALA A 233 22.94 -4.21 3.55
C ALA A 233 23.78 -5.49 3.49
N TRP A 234 23.30 -6.52 2.78
CA TRP A 234 24.06 -7.74 2.55
C TRP A 234 25.39 -7.45 1.86
N GLN A 235 26.44 -8.19 2.25
CA GLN A 235 27.81 -8.04 1.74
C GLN A 235 28.42 -9.42 1.46
N GLY A 236 29.60 -9.43 0.84
CA GLY A 236 30.37 -10.66 0.64
C GLY A 236 29.56 -11.76 -0.06
N ALA A 237 29.56 -12.97 0.52
CA ALA A 237 28.92 -14.13 -0.09
C ALA A 237 27.40 -13.99 -0.26
N GLU A 238 26.71 -13.33 0.68
CA GLU A 238 25.25 -13.15 0.64
C GLU A 238 24.84 -12.25 -0.52
N LEU A 239 25.56 -11.13 -0.71
CA LEU A 239 25.38 -10.23 -1.84
C LEU A 239 25.62 -10.95 -3.16
N GLN A 240 26.70 -11.71 -3.28
CA GLN A 240 27.05 -12.45 -4.50
C GLN A 240 26.03 -13.55 -4.82
N MET A 241 25.49 -14.22 -3.80
CA MET A 241 24.39 -15.17 -3.96
C MET A 241 23.13 -14.48 -4.47
N TRP A 242 22.79 -13.33 -3.88
CA TRP A 242 21.60 -12.57 -4.26
C TRP A 242 21.68 -12.04 -5.70
N MET A 243 22.81 -11.44 -6.08
CA MET A 243 23.05 -10.95 -7.43
C MET A 243 22.94 -12.08 -8.46
N ARG A 244 23.56 -13.23 -8.19
CA ARG A 244 23.47 -14.41 -9.06
C ARG A 244 22.04 -14.88 -9.22
N ARG A 245 21.31 -15.03 -8.10
CA ARG A 245 19.96 -15.56 -8.11
C ARG A 245 19.00 -14.63 -8.87
N ALA A 246 19.08 -13.33 -8.64
CA ALA A 246 18.28 -12.36 -9.37
C ALA A 246 18.68 -12.27 -10.86
N GLY A 247 19.97 -12.44 -11.17
CA GLY A 247 20.45 -12.55 -12.54
C GLY A 247 19.89 -13.76 -13.29
N GLU A 248 19.82 -14.93 -12.65
CA GLU A 248 19.16 -16.12 -13.20
C GLU A 248 17.69 -15.84 -13.55
N TRP A 249 16.96 -15.17 -12.65
CA TRP A 249 15.55 -14.80 -12.90
C TRP A 249 15.39 -13.82 -14.06
N MET A 250 16.28 -12.85 -14.19
CA MET A 250 16.30 -11.96 -15.36
C MET A 250 16.46 -12.77 -16.65
N GLN A 251 17.44 -13.68 -16.69
CA GLN A 251 17.71 -14.51 -17.86
C GLN A 251 16.53 -15.43 -18.20
N GLU A 252 15.90 -16.06 -17.21
CA GLU A 252 14.69 -16.87 -17.38
C GLU A 252 13.54 -16.06 -17.99
N GLY A 253 13.47 -14.75 -17.70
CA GLY A 253 12.52 -13.80 -18.30
C GLY A 253 13.01 -13.10 -19.58
N GLY A 254 14.14 -13.53 -20.16
CA GLY A 254 14.70 -12.93 -21.38
C GLY A 254 15.35 -11.55 -21.19
N ARG A 255 15.70 -11.18 -19.96
CA ARG A 255 16.27 -9.87 -19.59
C ARG A 255 17.76 -10.00 -19.25
N ASP A 256 18.51 -8.91 -19.42
CA ASP A 256 19.94 -8.90 -19.11
C ASP A 256 20.19 -8.95 -17.59
N PRO A 257 21.01 -9.90 -17.09
CA PRO A 257 21.25 -10.05 -15.65
C PRO A 257 21.95 -8.84 -15.01
N ARG A 258 22.65 -8.00 -15.80
CA ARG A 258 23.32 -6.79 -15.30
C ARG A 258 22.33 -5.76 -14.75
N ILE A 259 21.09 -5.78 -15.23
CA ILE A 259 20.01 -4.96 -14.67
C ILE A 259 19.79 -5.30 -13.19
N ALA A 260 19.68 -6.59 -12.86
CA ALA A 260 19.50 -7.02 -11.47
C ALA A 260 20.68 -6.60 -10.59
N HIS A 261 21.90 -6.70 -11.11
CA HIS A 261 23.10 -6.27 -10.39
C HIS A 261 23.05 -4.78 -10.02
N ALA A 262 22.66 -3.92 -10.96
CA ALA A 262 22.52 -2.48 -10.76
C ALA A 262 21.35 -2.12 -9.82
N MET A 263 20.29 -2.93 -9.79
CA MET A 263 19.20 -2.76 -8.82
C MET A 263 19.61 -3.17 -7.40
N ILE A 264 20.54 -4.11 -7.25
CA ILE A 264 20.92 -4.72 -5.97
C ILE A 264 22.07 -3.97 -5.29
N HIS A 265 23.08 -3.56 -6.06
CA HIS A 265 24.35 -3.07 -5.54
C HIS A 265 24.74 -1.71 -6.11
N ALA A 266 24.58 -0.67 -5.30
CA ALA A 266 24.78 0.73 -5.69
C ALA A 266 26.12 1.05 -6.40
N PRO A 267 27.27 0.42 -6.10
CA PRO A 267 28.50 0.64 -6.86
C PRO A 267 28.46 0.19 -8.33
N VAL A 268 27.47 -0.60 -8.74
CA VAL A 268 27.36 -1.11 -10.11
C VAL A 268 26.87 0.00 -11.05
N GLU A 269 27.72 0.35 -12.00
CA GLU A 269 27.37 1.19 -13.14
C GLU A 269 26.71 0.37 -14.25
N LEU A 270 25.74 0.99 -14.92
CA LEU A 270 25.04 0.36 -16.03
C LEU A 270 24.65 1.41 -17.05
N SER A 271 25.07 1.19 -18.30
CA SER A 271 24.60 1.92 -19.47
C SER A 271 24.24 0.96 -20.58
N TYR A 272 23.58 1.45 -21.63
CA TYR A 272 23.27 0.66 -22.82
C TYR A 272 23.20 1.52 -24.07
N ASP A 273 23.36 0.86 -25.21
CA ASP A 273 23.03 1.38 -26.53
C ASP A 273 21.79 0.65 -27.06
N LYS A 274 21.02 1.33 -27.91
CA LYS A 274 19.86 0.74 -28.60
C LYS A 274 20.01 0.92 -30.10
N ASN A 275 19.93 -0.18 -30.85
CA ASN A 275 19.78 -0.12 -32.29
C ASN A 275 18.29 0.11 -32.62
N TYR A 276 17.95 1.28 -33.17
CA TYR A 276 16.55 1.62 -33.49
C TYR A 276 16.00 0.89 -34.72
N GLU A 277 16.86 0.35 -35.59
CA GLU A 277 16.43 -0.44 -36.75
C GLU A 277 16.03 -1.86 -36.34
N THR A 278 16.80 -2.48 -35.43
CA THR A 278 16.57 -3.88 -35.01
C THR A 278 15.83 -4.00 -33.68
N GLY A 279 15.80 -2.94 -32.87
CA GLY A 279 15.31 -2.95 -31.49
C GLY A 279 16.27 -3.57 -30.48
N GLU A 280 17.45 -4.05 -30.92
CA GLU A 280 18.43 -4.71 -30.05
C GLU A 280 19.05 -3.74 -29.04
N VAL A 281 19.20 -4.20 -27.80
CA VAL A 281 19.80 -3.44 -26.70
C VAL A 281 21.09 -4.11 -26.25
N THR A 282 22.18 -3.35 -26.24
CA THR A 282 23.48 -3.82 -25.73
C THR A 282 23.80 -3.12 -24.42
N PHE A 283 23.82 -3.87 -23.32
CA PHE A 283 24.21 -3.35 -22.01
C PHE A 283 25.72 -3.34 -21.81
N TYR A 284 26.20 -2.44 -20.93
CA TYR A 284 27.59 -2.31 -20.51
C TYR A 284 27.67 -2.13 -18.99
N SER A 285 28.60 -2.80 -18.33
CA SER A 285 28.84 -2.69 -16.87
C SER A 285 29.68 -1.45 -16.49
N ASP A 286 29.56 -0.40 -17.29
CA ASP A 286 30.25 0.89 -17.19
C ASP A 286 29.36 1.97 -17.84
N LEU A 287 29.86 3.19 -17.98
CA LEU A 287 29.11 4.34 -18.51
C LEU A 287 29.40 4.66 -19.98
N ARG A 288 29.89 3.69 -20.77
CA ARG A 288 30.28 3.95 -22.18
C ARG A 288 29.08 4.11 -23.13
N GLY A 289 27.93 3.52 -22.78
CA GLY A 289 26.74 3.55 -23.62
C GLY A 289 26.06 4.93 -23.62
N GLU A 290 25.26 5.17 -24.64
CA GLU A 290 24.51 6.41 -24.84
C GLU A 290 23.51 6.66 -23.70
N TYR A 291 22.83 5.61 -23.24
CA TYR A 291 21.81 5.70 -22.21
C TYR A 291 22.33 5.16 -20.87
N ILE A 292 22.37 6.03 -19.86
CA ILE A 292 22.84 5.67 -18.52
C ILE A 292 21.65 5.28 -17.65
N LEU A 293 21.73 4.09 -17.04
CA LEU A 293 20.72 3.57 -16.11
C LEU A 293 21.16 3.69 -14.65
N SER A 294 22.44 3.44 -14.36
CA SER A 294 22.96 3.43 -12.99
C SER A 294 24.35 4.03 -12.93
N ARG A 295 24.61 4.87 -11.93
CA ARG A 295 25.93 5.41 -11.60
C ARG A 295 26.37 4.85 -10.26
N ALA A 296 27.69 4.79 -10.03
CA ALA A 296 28.21 4.35 -8.75
C ALA A 296 27.66 5.22 -7.60
N GLY A 297 26.95 4.57 -6.67
CA GLY A 297 26.25 5.20 -5.54
C GLY A 297 24.73 5.15 -5.64
N ASP A 298 24.18 4.88 -6.82
CA ASP A 298 22.74 4.80 -7.08
C ASP A 298 22.31 3.34 -7.27
N ASN A 299 21.19 2.96 -6.66
CA ASN A 299 20.51 1.72 -7.05
C ASN A 299 19.55 2.01 -8.19
N LEU A 300 19.64 1.23 -9.27
CA LEU A 300 18.74 1.36 -10.41
C LEU A 300 17.28 1.23 -9.96
N THR A 301 16.49 2.26 -10.28
CA THR A 301 15.03 2.25 -10.21
C THR A 301 14.51 2.79 -11.52
N PHE A 302 13.86 1.94 -12.30
CA PHE A 302 13.30 2.31 -13.58
C PHE A 302 12.07 3.19 -13.44
N THR A 303 11.95 4.18 -14.33
CA THR A 303 10.65 4.64 -14.82
C THR A 303 10.12 3.70 -15.91
N SER A 304 8.82 3.76 -16.17
CA SER A 304 8.15 3.06 -17.29
C SER A 304 8.86 3.24 -18.64
N ASP A 305 9.22 4.47 -19.01
CA ASP A 305 9.89 4.78 -20.27
C ASP A 305 11.28 4.13 -20.36
N GLN A 306 12.07 4.22 -19.28
CA GLN A 306 13.40 3.59 -19.24
C GLN A 306 13.30 2.07 -19.29
N ALA A 307 12.30 1.51 -18.60
CA ALA A 307 12.05 0.08 -18.57
C ALA A 307 11.73 -0.48 -19.97
N VAL A 308 10.84 0.18 -20.72
CA VAL A 308 10.51 -0.25 -22.09
C VAL A 308 11.64 0.07 -23.06
N HIS A 309 12.25 1.26 -22.97
CA HIS A 309 13.30 1.66 -23.90
C HIS A 309 14.51 0.72 -23.84
N SER A 310 14.91 0.29 -22.63
CA SER A 310 16.01 -0.66 -22.40
C SER A 310 15.63 -2.13 -22.62
N GLY A 311 14.38 -2.45 -22.93
CA GLY A 311 13.93 -3.84 -23.10
C GLY A 311 13.76 -4.61 -21.79
N PHE A 312 13.77 -3.94 -20.63
CA PHE A 312 13.44 -4.57 -19.34
C PHE A 312 11.96 -4.93 -19.26
N ALA A 313 11.07 -4.06 -19.77
CA ALA A 313 9.63 -4.26 -19.79
C ALA A 313 9.09 -4.47 -21.21
N ASN A 314 7.99 -5.22 -21.30
CA ASN A 314 7.31 -5.60 -22.54
C ASN A 314 6.38 -4.49 -23.07
N GLY A 315 5.98 -3.55 -22.22
CA GLY A 315 5.17 -2.41 -22.64
C GLY A 315 4.61 -1.59 -21.49
N ILE A 316 3.78 -0.60 -21.85
CA ILE A 316 3.08 0.29 -20.91
C ILE A 316 1.58 0.18 -21.18
N ALA A 317 0.81 -0.08 -20.12
CA ALA A 317 -0.65 -0.10 -20.15
C ALA A 317 -1.22 0.44 -18.83
N ASP A 318 -2.15 1.39 -18.90
CA ASP A 318 -2.89 1.95 -17.77
C ASP A 318 -4.28 1.33 -17.61
N THR A 319 -4.79 0.64 -18.61
CA THR A 319 -6.10 -0.01 -18.57
C THR A 319 -6.01 -1.50 -18.87
N LYS A 320 -7.07 -2.24 -18.50
CA LYS A 320 -7.13 -3.68 -18.80
C LYS A 320 -7.22 -3.91 -20.30
N GLU A 321 -7.85 -2.97 -20.99
CA GLU A 321 -8.06 -2.93 -22.43
C GLU A 321 -6.72 -2.72 -23.15
N GLU A 322 -5.93 -1.72 -22.74
CA GLU A 322 -4.56 -1.51 -23.26
C GLU A 322 -3.66 -2.72 -22.98
N LEU A 323 -3.76 -3.31 -21.77
CA LEU A 323 -3.01 -4.50 -21.45
C LEU A 323 -3.45 -5.68 -22.33
N ALA A 324 -4.75 -5.88 -22.54
CA ALA A 324 -5.25 -6.94 -23.43
C ALA A 324 -4.69 -6.80 -24.86
N GLU A 325 -4.64 -5.59 -25.39
CA GLU A 325 -4.04 -5.32 -26.70
C GLU A 325 -2.56 -5.74 -26.76
N LEU A 326 -1.77 -5.38 -25.75
CA LEU A 326 -0.35 -5.76 -25.66
C LEU A 326 -0.12 -7.26 -25.43
N LEU A 327 -1.14 -7.97 -24.94
CA LEU A 327 -1.10 -9.41 -24.71
C LEU A 327 -1.65 -10.22 -25.89
N ASP A 328 -1.96 -9.56 -27.01
CA ASP A 328 -2.61 -10.13 -28.20
C ASP A 328 -3.96 -10.79 -27.88
N MET A 329 -4.69 -10.25 -26.89
CA MET A 329 -6.00 -10.73 -26.49
C MET A 329 -7.11 -9.94 -27.20
N PRO A 330 -8.03 -10.58 -27.94
CA PRO A 330 -9.11 -9.88 -28.66
C PRO A 330 -10.03 -9.07 -27.74
N LYS A 331 -10.19 -9.54 -26.49
CA LYS A 331 -10.98 -8.90 -25.45
C LYS A 331 -10.47 -9.35 -24.09
N TRP A 332 -10.54 -8.46 -23.10
CA TRP A 332 -10.29 -8.82 -21.71
C TRP A 332 -11.38 -9.77 -21.20
N HIS A 333 -10.99 -11.00 -20.87
CA HIS A 333 -11.90 -12.03 -20.34
C HIS A 333 -11.47 -12.47 -18.94
N GLU A 334 -11.94 -11.77 -17.91
CA GLU A 334 -11.70 -12.15 -16.52
C GLU A 334 -12.64 -13.30 -16.12
N VAL A 335 -12.12 -14.53 -16.06
CA VAL A 335 -12.91 -15.75 -15.82
C VAL A 335 -13.43 -15.89 -14.40
N THR A 336 -12.81 -15.18 -13.45
CA THR A 336 -13.20 -15.19 -12.05
C THR A 336 -12.66 -13.98 -11.31
N ASP A 337 -13.42 -13.47 -10.35
CA ASP A 337 -13.00 -12.42 -9.42
C ASP A 337 -12.23 -12.99 -8.20
N TYR A 338 -11.94 -14.29 -8.18
CA TYR A 338 -11.35 -15.02 -7.04
C TYR A 338 -10.10 -14.33 -6.47
N GLY A 339 -9.14 -13.95 -7.33
CA GLY A 339 -7.90 -13.29 -6.90
C GLY A 339 -8.16 -11.95 -6.20
N ARG A 340 -9.10 -11.13 -6.71
CA ARG A 340 -9.49 -9.86 -6.08
C ARG A 340 -10.21 -10.09 -4.76
N ARG A 341 -11.10 -11.09 -4.71
CA ARG A 341 -11.89 -11.39 -3.52
C ARG A 341 -11.02 -11.86 -2.36
N ILE A 342 -10.14 -12.84 -2.58
CA ILE A 342 -9.27 -13.35 -1.51
C ILE A 342 -8.30 -12.28 -1.02
N HIS A 343 -7.81 -11.42 -1.92
CA HIS A 343 -6.96 -10.28 -1.55
C HIS A 343 -7.73 -9.29 -0.67
N ALA A 344 -8.93 -8.87 -1.10
CA ALA A 344 -9.75 -7.93 -0.33
C ALA A 344 -10.13 -8.47 1.06
N GLU A 345 -10.52 -9.74 1.15
CA GLU A 345 -10.81 -10.42 2.42
C GLU A 345 -9.59 -10.44 3.34
N TYR A 346 -8.39 -10.68 2.78
CA TYR A 346 -7.15 -10.71 3.56
C TYR A 346 -6.72 -9.32 4.02
N ILE A 347 -6.81 -8.29 3.18
CA ILE A 347 -6.52 -6.90 3.57
C ILE A 347 -7.43 -6.46 4.72
N GLN A 348 -8.73 -6.78 4.68
CA GLN A 348 -9.64 -6.51 5.79
C GLN A 348 -9.28 -7.28 7.08
N LEU A 349 -8.68 -8.46 6.96
CA LEU A 349 -8.16 -9.19 8.12
C LEU A 349 -6.93 -8.48 8.71
N VAL A 350 -6.00 -8.04 7.86
CA VAL A 350 -4.80 -7.29 8.27
C VAL A 350 -5.19 -5.98 8.96
N GLU A 351 -6.05 -5.17 8.35
CA GLU A 351 -6.49 -3.89 8.93
C GLU A 351 -7.15 -4.08 10.31
N ARG A 352 -8.00 -5.12 10.45
CA ARG A 352 -8.61 -5.45 11.75
C ARG A 352 -7.59 -5.93 12.78
N ALA A 353 -6.61 -6.71 12.35
CA ALA A 353 -5.54 -7.17 13.23
C ALA A 353 -4.69 -5.99 13.72
N GLU A 354 -4.21 -5.14 12.81
CA GLU A 354 -3.38 -3.98 13.15
C GLU A 354 -4.10 -3.01 14.10
N ALA A 355 -5.35 -2.64 13.79
CA ALA A 355 -6.11 -1.73 14.63
C ALA A 355 -6.34 -2.28 16.04
N ASP A 356 -6.67 -3.57 16.17
CA ASP A 356 -6.88 -4.19 17.47
C ASP A 356 -5.55 -4.40 18.23
N LEU A 357 -4.47 -4.75 17.53
CA LEU A 357 -3.14 -4.89 18.12
C LEU A 357 -2.60 -3.55 18.63
N ASP A 358 -2.77 -2.45 17.88
CA ASP A 358 -2.37 -1.10 18.32
C ASP A 358 -3.03 -0.73 19.64
N ILE A 359 -4.35 -0.90 19.74
CA ILE A 359 -5.11 -0.61 20.96
C ILE A 359 -4.61 -1.47 22.12
N ARG A 360 -4.38 -2.77 21.88
CA ARG A 360 -3.97 -3.70 22.95
C ARG A 360 -2.56 -3.45 23.42
N LEU A 361 -1.61 -3.24 22.51
CA LEU A 361 -0.22 -2.96 22.85
C LEU A 361 -0.10 -1.62 23.59
N GLN A 362 -0.82 -0.59 23.15
CA GLN A 362 -0.88 0.69 23.86
C GLN A 362 -1.43 0.52 25.29
N ARG A 363 -2.51 -0.25 25.46
CA ARG A 363 -3.06 -0.56 26.81
C ARG A 363 -2.07 -1.29 27.69
N LEU A 364 -1.31 -2.24 27.14
CA LEU A 364 -0.27 -2.96 27.89
C LEU A 364 0.86 -2.04 28.33
N GLN A 365 1.27 -1.11 27.48
CA GLN A 365 2.31 -0.12 27.82
C GLN A 365 1.86 0.82 28.94
N LEU A 366 0.66 1.39 28.85
CA LEU A 366 0.11 2.29 29.89
C LEU A 366 -0.05 1.59 31.25
N GLN A 367 -0.38 0.30 31.23
CA GLN A 367 -0.47 -0.51 32.45
C GLN A 367 0.90 -0.79 33.08
N TYR A 368 1.98 -0.77 32.29
CA TYR A 368 3.35 -0.95 32.76
C TYR A 368 3.91 0.33 33.38
N GLU A 369 3.54 1.50 32.85
CA GLU A 369 4.03 2.83 33.26
C GLU A 369 3.38 3.36 34.56
N GLY A 370 2.57 2.56 35.25
CA GLY A 370 2.18 2.84 36.64
C GLY A 370 1.15 3.96 36.81
N SER A 371 0.00 3.88 36.14
CA SER A 371 -1.20 4.66 36.52
C SER A 371 -1.79 4.12 37.84
N GLY A 372 -1.07 4.33 38.95
CA GLY A 372 -1.30 3.76 40.28
C GLY A 372 -2.53 4.27 41.02
N THR A 373 -3.72 4.15 40.43
CA THR A 373 -5.01 4.35 41.13
C THR A 373 -6.02 3.28 40.68
N GLY A 374 -5.78 2.03 41.06
CA GLY A 374 -6.72 0.94 40.77
C GLY A 374 -6.39 -0.34 41.54
N ASP A 375 -7.40 -1.17 41.79
CA ASP A 375 -7.23 -2.50 42.37
C ASP A 375 -6.25 -3.31 41.50
N GLN A 376 -5.13 -3.71 42.10
CA GLN A 376 -4.06 -4.45 41.44
C GLN A 376 -4.58 -5.71 40.74
N ARG A 377 -5.61 -6.35 41.30
CA ARG A 377 -6.25 -7.52 40.70
C ARG A 377 -6.95 -7.17 39.39
N VAL A 378 -7.68 -6.04 39.35
CA VAL A 378 -8.35 -5.55 38.14
C VAL A 378 -7.32 -5.22 37.06
N VAL A 379 -6.20 -4.60 37.43
CA VAL A 379 -5.10 -4.31 36.49
C VAL A 379 -4.54 -5.60 35.88
N LEU A 380 -4.25 -6.62 36.68
CA LEU A 380 -3.73 -7.89 36.18
C LEU A 380 -4.76 -8.63 35.30
N GLN A 381 -6.05 -8.57 35.63
CA GLN A 381 -7.12 -9.16 34.81
C GLN A 381 -7.24 -8.48 33.45
N LEU A 382 -7.17 -7.14 33.39
CA LEU A 382 -7.18 -6.40 32.13
C LEU A 382 -5.93 -6.71 31.29
N ARG A 383 -4.75 -6.82 31.92
CA ARG A 383 -3.51 -7.22 31.26
C ARG A 383 -3.64 -8.62 30.63
N LEU A 384 -4.17 -9.57 31.39
CA LEU A 384 -4.44 -10.93 30.92
C LEU A 384 -5.42 -10.96 29.73
N GLN A 385 -6.47 -10.14 29.78
CA GLN A 385 -7.43 -10.02 28.68
C GLN A 385 -6.77 -9.50 27.40
N ASN A 386 -5.91 -8.49 27.49
CA ASN A 386 -5.19 -7.95 26.34
C ASN A 386 -4.21 -8.97 25.75
N LEU A 387 -3.40 -9.63 26.59
CA LEU A 387 -2.44 -10.66 26.12
C LEU A 387 -3.14 -11.83 25.43
N ARG A 388 -4.22 -12.36 26.01
CA ARG A 388 -5.01 -13.44 25.38
C ARG A 388 -5.57 -13.02 24.03
N ALA A 389 -5.96 -11.76 23.89
CA ALA A 389 -6.48 -11.28 22.62
C ALA A 389 -5.40 -11.06 21.56
N ILE A 390 -4.21 -10.59 21.96
CA ILE A 390 -3.03 -10.56 21.09
C ILE A 390 -2.67 -11.98 20.65
N ARG A 391 -2.65 -12.94 21.59
CA ARG A 391 -2.34 -14.35 21.30
C ARG A 391 -3.30 -14.97 20.28
N ARG A 392 -4.59 -14.62 20.30
CA ARG A 392 -5.56 -15.05 19.26
C ARG A 392 -5.23 -14.51 17.87
N TRP A 393 -4.62 -13.32 17.79
CA TRP A 393 -4.17 -12.79 16.50
C TRP A 393 -2.96 -13.54 15.95
N CYS A 394 -2.13 -14.14 16.80
CA CYS A 394 -1.02 -14.98 16.32
C CYS A 394 -1.52 -16.17 15.49
N ASP A 395 -2.68 -16.73 15.80
CA ASP A 395 -3.27 -17.82 15.02
C ASP A 395 -4.00 -17.31 13.76
N ARG A 396 -4.69 -16.17 13.88
CA ARG A 396 -5.57 -15.65 12.82
C ARG A 396 -4.82 -14.83 11.76
N ALA A 397 -3.80 -14.09 12.15
CA ALA A 397 -3.02 -13.20 11.31
C ALA A 397 -1.53 -13.29 11.68
N PRO A 398 -0.92 -14.48 11.52
CA PRO A 398 0.46 -14.74 11.97
C PRO A 398 1.46 -13.73 11.39
N ASN A 399 1.35 -13.41 10.11
CA ASN A 399 2.20 -12.44 9.42
C ASN A 399 2.20 -11.05 10.05
N VAL A 400 1.01 -10.55 10.44
CA VAL A 400 0.89 -9.24 11.11
C VAL A 400 1.55 -9.28 12.48
N THR A 401 1.36 -10.37 13.24
CA THR A 401 1.97 -10.51 14.56
C THR A 401 3.48 -10.73 14.50
N GLN A 402 3.98 -11.47 13.52
CA GLN A 402 5.40 -11.69 13.28
C GLN A 402 6.11 -10.39 12.88
N ALA A 403 5.51 -9.58 12.00
CA ALA A 403 6.03 -8.27 11.65
C ALA A 403 6.14 -7.31 12.85
N ARG A 404 5.39 -7.59 13.93
CA ARG A 404 5.45 -6.86 15.21
C ARG A 404 6.30 -7.56 16.27
N ASN A 405 7.07 -8.60 15.91
CA ASN A 405 7.89 -9.41 16.81
C ASN A 405 7.10 -10.03 17.98
N LEU A 406 5.84 -10.40 17.75
CA LEU A 406 4.98 -11.01 18.77
C LEU A 406 5.09 -12.54 18.69
N SER A 407 5.83 -13.14 19.61
CA SER A 407 5.96 -14.61 19.72
C SER A 407 4.74 -15.21 20.44
N PRO A 408 4.06 -16.22 19.85
CA PRO A 408 3.02 -16.99 20.51
C PRO A 408 3.50 -17.61 21.83
N GLU A 409 4.71 -18.15 21.85
CA GLU A 409 5.30 -18.85 23.00
C GLU A 409 5.55 -17.88 24.15
N ALA A 410 6.12 -16.72 23.85
CA ALA A 410 6.35 -15.66 24.85
C ALA A 410 5.03 -15.13 25.42
N LEU A 411 4.01 -14.97 24.57
CA LEU A 411 2.67 -14.58 25.01
C LEU A 411 2.03 -15.64 25.92
N ASP A 412 2.14 -16.92 25.56
CA ASP A 412 1.61 -18.03 26.35
C ASP A 412 2.30 -18.13 27.71
N GLU A 413 3.61 -17.90 27.79
CA GLU A 413 4.34 -17.84 29.05
C GLU A 413 3.89 -16.66 29.91
N ALA A 414 3.78 -15.45 29.33
CA ALA A 414 3.31 -14.27 30.03
C ALA A 414 1.89 -14.43 30.57
N ILE A 415 1.00 -15.06 29.79
CA ILE A 415 -0.37 -15.41 30.19
C ILE A 415 -0.34 -16.37 31.39
N ARG A 416 0.45 -17.45 31.34
CA ARG A 416 0.56 -18.44 32.44
C ARG A 416 1.10 -17.81 33.73
N GLU A 417 2.04 -16.88 33.63
CA GLU A 417 2.60 -16.20 34.80
C GLU A 417 1.59 -15.24 35.44
N LEU A 418 0.88 -14.44 34.64
CA LEU A 418 -0.18 -13.56 35.16
C LEU A 418 -1.31 -14.34 35.83
N GLU A 419 -1.71 -15.47 35.27
CA GLU A 419 -2.71 -16.35 35.90
C GLU A 419 -2.23 -16.88 37.25
N ARG A 420 -0.94 -17.23 37.39
CA ARG A 420 -0.36 -17.65 38.67
C ARG A 420 -0.37 -16.51 39.69
N GLN A 421 -0.03 -15.30 39.28
CA GLN A 421 -0.06 -14.12 40.16
C GLN A 421 -1.47 -13.81 40.67
N ILE A 422 -2.45 -13.80 39.76
CA ILE A 422 -3.86 -13.58 40.13
C ILE A 422 -4.35 -14.65 41.10
N ARG A 423 -4.00 -15.93 40.89
CA ARG A 423 -4.36 -17.02 41.82
C ARG A 423 -3.73 -16.86 43.20
N ARG A 424 -2.48 -16.41 43.29
CA ARG A 424 -1.81 -16.16 44.57
C ARG A 424 -2.44 -15.02 45.37
N MET A 425 -3.06 -14.05 44.71
CA MET A 425 -3.82 -12.97 45.37
C MET A 425 -5.22 -13.40 45.86
N GLN A 426 -5.65 -14.63 45.54
CA GLN A 426 -6.93 -15.20 46.01
C GLN A 426 -6.77 -16.06 47.28
N GLN A 427 -5.54 -16.41 47.64
CA GLN A 427 -5.16 -17.10 48.89
C GLN A 427 -4.72 -16.06 49.91
#